data_AF-A0A1Z5JUP1-F1
#
_entry.id   AF-A0A1Z5JUP1-F1
#
_cell.length_a   1.000
_cell.length_b   1.000
_cell.length_c   1.000
_cell.angle_alpha   90.00
_cell.angle_beta   90.00
_cell.angle_gamma   90.00
#
_symmetry.space_group_name_H-M   'P 1'
#
loop_
_entity.id
_entity.type
_entity.pdbx_description
1 polymer ?
#
loop_
_entity_poly.entity_id
_entity_poly.type
_entity_poly.pdbx_seq_one_letter_code
_entity_poly.pdbx_strand_id
1 'polypeptide(L)'
;MQDRTMKRNDTKCDQGENRQGQSTMPAPNRERYLRCISEILDQGTYGSVNPNLAKMSLSRKDEETVTFQHSECEKGDTPIESSGSDERKSTLWRELKEELFSNPRRTSLFLLFSLVIVFSFTFCALALKYGLNRNESGSNVAPTLTLVELTSSPTISPSASTSNLRITAPSAAPSRSMQLFSPTLYAPILDPTGCAKHPTPAPLPGKKGVAFTLRPEGQKGSWIENLPKVEALNGYWNYNWGAYRIDAQPMDMEFTPMIWGPWFVPEFIQDHVLPQIQSRRAKRLLGFNEPDKQNQANMSVDQAIDFWPQLEETGLSLVSPSCVDPLGAWMEEFMSRVVELCYRVDWIGVHWYGGPNVNSFKTKMQAVYEKYGKPILITEFAPADWSATTVQNNRHSAETVLNFAKEAIPWLEEQPWVMGYAWFSFEIDRPEGTSSALFNLDGTLTPLGQYYASVRT
;
A
#
# COMPACT_ATOMS: atom_id res chain seq x y z
N MET A 1 69.78 29.55 -2.31
CA MET A 1 68.97 29.88 -3.50
C MET A 1 67.57 29.33 -3.25
N GLN A 2 66.46 30.03 -3.25
CA GLN A 2 66.03 31.45 -3.22
C GLN A 2 64.54 31.33 -2.78
N ASP A 3 64.10 31.96 -1.67
CA ASP A 3 63.26 33.19 -1.65
C ASP A 3 61.97 33.05 -2.51
N ARG A 4 60.73 33.39 -2.11
CA ARG A 4 60.19 34.11 -0.95
C ARG A 4 58.66 34.10 -1.04
N THR A 5 58.01 33.97 0.11
CA THR A 5 56.76 34.61 0.58
C THR A 5 55.82 35.42 -0.35
N MET A 6 54.50 35.24 -0.13
CA MET A 6 53.54 36.18 0.52
C MET A 6 52.23 36.53 -0.23
N LYS A 7 51.14 36.48 0.56
CA LYS A 7 50.02 37.42 0.71
C LYS A 7 48.65 37.18 0.02
N ARG A 8 47.65 37.11 0.92
CA ARG A 8 46.22 37.39 0.78
C ARG A 8 45.92 38.68 0.00
N ASN A 9 44.75 38.71 -0.63
CA ASN A 9 43.87 39.88 -0.61
C ASN A 9 42.40 39.44 -0.54
N ASP A 10 41.70 39.94 0.48
CA ASP A 10 40.26 40.03 0.57
C ASP A 10 39.73 41.08 -0.42
N THR A 11 38.55 40.86 -1.01
CA THR A 11 37.67 41.96 -1.40
C THR A 11 36.21 41.53 -1.36
N LYS A 12 35.49 42.04 -0.36
CA LYS A 12 34.03 42.19 -0.37
C LYS A 12 33.65 43.23 -1.42
N CYS A 13 32.55 42.99 -2.14
CA CYS A 13 31.63 44.03 -2.58
C CYS A 13 30.21 43.54 -2.36
N ASP A 14 29.39 44.48 -1.92
CA ASP A 14 28.13 44.35 -1.20
C ASP A 14 26.96 44.69 -2.12
N GLN A 15 25.80 44.15 -1.75
CA GLN A 15 24.43 44.66 -1.97
C GLN A 15 23.73 44.53 -3.35
N GLY A 16 22.58 43.86 -3.28
CA GLY A 16 21.48 43.90 -4.23
C GLY A 16 20.31 43.07 -3.67
N GLU A 17 19.46 43.71 -2.88
CA GLU A 17 18.26 43.16 -2.27
C GLU A 17 17.34 42.47 -3.30
N ASN A 18 16.77 41.32 -2.93
CA ASN A 18 15.39 41.01 -3.26
C ASN A 18 14.81 40.08 -2.19
N ARG A 19 14.06 40.69 -1.27
CA ARG A 19 13.04 40.02 -0.46
C ARG A 19 11.83 39.74 -1.35
N GLN A 20 11.24 38.54 -1.18
CA GLN A 20 9.88 38.08 -1.50
C GLN A 20 9.95 36.72 -2.23
N GLY A 21 9.31 35.63 -1.79
CA GLY A 21 8.44 35.42 -0.64
C GLY A 21 8.63 34.04 -0.02
N GLN A 22 8.45 33.99 1.29
CA GLN A 22 8.15 32.79 2.04
C GLN A 22 6.81 32.23 1.52
N SER A 23 6.85 31.07 0.87
CA SER A 23 5.66 30.27 0.68
C SER A 23 5.41 29.46 1.95
N THR A 24 4.74 30.07 2.92
CA THR A 24 4.05 29.32 3.98
C THR A 24 2.91 28.56 3.31
N MET A 25 3.04 27.23 3.19
CA MET A 25 1.91 26.37 2.82
C MET A 25 0.81 26.58 3.86
N PRO A 26 -0.41 26.97 3.47
CA PRO A 26 -1.51 27.07 4.41
C PRO A 26 -1.88 25.67 4.90
N ALA A 27 -2.32 25.57 6.14
CA ALA A 27 -2.77 24.34 6.79
C ALA A 27 -4.30 24.19 6.70
N PRO A 28 -4.89 23.63 5.62
CA PRO A 28 -6.28 23.18 5.64
C PRO A 28 -6.43 21.64 5.65
N ASN A 29 -5.35 20.85 5.50
CA ASN A 29 -5.48 19.39 5.44
C ASN A 29 -5.27 18.65 6.77
N ARG A 30 -4.58 19.24 7.75
CA ARG A 30 -4.30 18.54 9.03
C ARG A 30 -5.57 18.23 9.83
N GLU A 31 -6.51 19.18 9.92
CA GLU A 31 -7.76 18.95 10.66
C GLU A 31 -8.71 18.00 9.94
N ARG A 32 -8.76 18.04 8.61
CA ARG A 32 -9.55 17.09 7.80
C ARG A 32 -8.98 15.67 7.90
N TYR A 33 -7.66 15.56 7.89
CA TYR A 33 -6.92 14.31 8.06
C TYR A 33 -7.12 13.71 9.46
N LEU A 34 -6.97 14.51 10.52
CA LEU A 34 -7.23 14.08 11.90
C LEU A 34 -8.69 13.65 12.12
N ARG A 35 -9.64 14.31 11.44
CA ARG A 35 -11.07 13.96 11.50
C ARG A 35 -11.39 12.63 10.80
N CYS A 36 -10.82 12.39 9.61
CA CYS A 36 -10.99 11.09 8.95
C CYS A 36 -10.39 9.94 9.76
N ILE A 37 -9.24 10.17 10.43
CA ILE A 37 -8.62 9.13 11.26
C ILE A 37 -9.45 8.86 12.52
N SER A 38 -9.98 9.90 13.20
CA SER A 38 -10.83 9.66 14.38
C SER A 38 -12.13 8.93 14.03
N GLU A 39 -12.75 9.28 12.89
CA GLU A 39 -13.98 8.64 12.41
C GLU A 39 -13.79 7.15 12.05
N ILE A 40 -12.59 6.76 11.61
CA ILE A 40 -12.26 5.36 11.26
C ILE A 40 -11.92 4.54 12.52
N LEU A 41 -11.22 5.14 13.48
CA LEU A 41 -10.85 4.44 14.73
C LEU A 41 -12.06 4.21 15.65
N ASP A 42 -13.06 5.10 15.65
CA ASP A 42 -14.28 4.95 16.44
C ASP A 42 -15.25 3.87 15.90
N GLN A 43 -15.17 3.52 14.61
CA GLN A 43 -16.03 2.48 14.01
C GLN A 43 -15.56 1.05 14.31
N GLY A 44 -14.48 0.89 15.09
CA GLY A 44 -13.84 -0.39 15.36
C GLY A 44 -14.31 -1.17 16.60
N THR A 45 -15.35 -0.75 17.33
CA THR A 45 -15.79 -1.48 18.55
C THR A 45 -17.32 -1.55 18.76
N TYR A 46 -17.76 -2.74 19.21
CA TYR A 46 -19.10 -3.16 19.68
C TYR A 46 -20.22 -3.55 18.68
N GLY A 47 -20.42 -4.87 18.54
CA GLY A 47 -21.60 -5.58 19.10
C GLY A 47 -22.97 -5.47 18.42
N SER A 48 -23.37 -6.57 17.77
CA SER A 48 -24.74 -7.11 17.56
C SER A 48 -25.91 -6.14 17.27
N VAL A 49 -26.45 -6.21 16.04
CA VAL A 49 -27.71 -5.53 15.66
C VAL A 49 -28.91 -6.46 15.88
N ASN A 50 -29.80 -6.05 16.79
CA ASN A 50 -31.20 -6.47 16.87
C ASN A 50 -32.05 -5.37 16.18
N PRO A 51 -32.86 -5.65 15.15
CA PRO A 51 -33.61 -4.60 14.47
C PRO A 51 -35.04 -4.53 15.02
N ASN A 52 -35.39 -3.42 15.69
CA ASN A 52 -36.78 -2.94 15.66
C ASN A 52 -36.92 -1.47 16.05
N LEU A 53 -37.58 -0.75 15.14
CA LEU A 53 -38.47 0.40 15.33
C LEU A 53 -37.93 1.70 15.95
N ALA A 54 -37.84 2.72 15.09
CA ALA A 54 -38.40 4.04 15.42
C ALA A 54 -38.92 4.71 14.13
N LYS A 55 -40.24 4.84 14.05
CA LYS A 55 -40.96 5.74 13.14
C LYS A 55 -40.71 7.18 13.59
N MET A 56 -40.51 8.10 12.64
CA MET A 56 -40.89 9.49 12.86
C MET A 56 -41.39 10.12 11.55
N SER A 57 -42.63 10.61 11.64
CA SER A 57 -43.43 11.26 10.61
C SER A 57 -42.93 12.65 10.26
N LEU A 58 -43.16 13.10 9.02
CA LEU A 58 -43.51 14.49 8.73
C LEU A 58 -44.37 14.55 7.44
N SER A 59 -45.53 15.19 7.55
CA SER A 59 -46.53 15.39 6.50
C SER A 59 -46.33 16.72 5.76
N ARG A 60 -46.63 16.72 4.45
CA ARG A 60 -47.29 17.77 3.62
C ARG A 60 -47.19 17.28 2.16
N LYS A 61 -48.26 16.94 1.40
CA LYS A 61 -49.32 17.79 0.79
C LYS A 61 -48.72 19.01 0.06
N ASP A 62 -48.88 19.25 -1.23
CA ASP A 62 -49.84 18.78 -2.24
C ASP A 62 -49.21 18.75 -3.65
N GLU A 63 -49.91 18.06 -4.54
CA GLU A 63 -49.66 17.86 -5.96
C GLU A 63 -49.80 19.16 -6.77
N GLU A 64 -49.02 19.29 -7.85
CA GLU A 64 -49.52 19.95 -9.06
C GLU A 64 -48.96 19.26 -10.31
N THR A 65 -49.90 18.75 -11.10
CA THR A 65 -49.74 18.12 -12.41
C THR A 65 -49.68 19.21 -13.47
N VAL A 66 -48.70 19.14 -14.38
CA VAL A 66 -48.81 19.84 -15.68
C VAL A 66 -48.50 18.86 -16.80
N THR A 67 -49.53 18.65 -17.61
CA THR A 67 -49.58 17.83 -18.82
C THR A 67 -49.00 18.59 -20.01
N PHE A 68 -48.38 17.83 -20.91
CA PHE A 68 -47.78 18.30 -22.17
C PHE A 68 -48.85 18.58 -23.23
N GLN A 69 -48.69 19.67 -23.99
CA GLN A 69 -49.29 19.85 -25.31
C GLN A 69 -48.19 19.87 -26.38
N HIS A 70 -48.33 18.98 -27.36
CA HIS A 70 -47.60 18.97 -28.62
C HIS A 70 -48.24 19.96 -29.60
N SER A 71 -47.43 20.75 -30.30
CA SER A 71 -47.78 21.34 -31.59
C SER A 71 -46.60 21.20 -32.54
N GLU A 72 -46.92 20.77 -33.76
CA GLU A 72 -46.01 20.33 -34.81
C GLU A 72 -45.27 21.46 -35.55
N CYS A 73 -44.13 21.03 -36.11
CA CYS A 73 -43.27 21.56 -37.16
C CYS A 73 -43.72 22.75 -38.02
N GLU A 74 -42.82 23.74 -38.16
CA GLU A 74 -42.52 24.38 -39.44
C GLU A 74 -40.99 24.58 -39.61
N LYS A 75 -40.53 24.37 -40.86
CA LYS A 75 -39.13 24.33 -41.30
C LYS A 75 -38.52 25.73 -41.44
N GLY A 76 -37.25 25.85 -41.04
CA GLY A 76 -36.38 26.96 -41.43
C GLY A 76 -35.06 27.00 -40.64
N ASP A 77 -34.11 26.13 -41.00
CA ASP A 77 -32.68 26.31 -40.70
C ASP A 77 -32.20 27.58 -41.44
N THR A 78 -31.46 28.52 -40.86
CA THR A 78 -30.15 28.36 -40.23
C THR A 78 -29.89 29.39 -39.13
N PRO A 79 -29.17 29.02 -38.05
CA PRO A 79 -28.26 29.97 -37.44
C PRO A 79 -26.85 29.43 -37.13
N ILE A 80 -25.94 30.38 -37.27
CA ILE A 80 -24.58 30.49 -36.78
C ILE A 80 -24.46 29.99 -35.33
N GLU A 81 -23.51 29.08 -35.07
CA GLU A 81 -23.12 28.65 -33.72
C GLU A 81 -22.50 29.82 -32.94
N SER A 82 -23.10 30.16 -31.80
CA SER A 82 -22.45 30.94 -30.74
C SER A 82 -22.57 30.18 -29.42
N SER A 83 -21.42 29.95 -28.80
CA SER A 83 -21.14 29.55 -27.42
C SER A 83 -22.30 29.71 -26.41
N GLY A 84 -22.80 28.60 -25.86
CA GLY A 84 -23.76 28.63 -24.74
C GLY A 84 -24.32 27.29 -24.26
N SER A 85 -24.13 26.18 -25.00
CA SER A 85 -24.69 24.87 -24.59
C SER A 85 -23.79 24.02 -23.70
N ASP A 86 -22.48 24.24 -23.72
CA ASP A 86 -21.52 23.39 -23.00
C ASP A 86 -21.40 23.75 -21.52
N GLU A 87 -21.68 25.00 -21.16
CA GLU A 87 -21.58 25.47 -19.78
C GLU A 87 -22.76 25.00 -18.91
N ARG A 88 -23.96 24.87 -19.49
CA ARG A 88 -25.14 24.31 -18.79
C ARG A 88 -25.09 22.79 -18.63
N LYS A 89 -24.47 22.07 -19.58
CA LYS A 89 -24.26 20.62 -19.45
C LYS A 89 -23.23 20.31 -18.36
N SER A 90 -22.15 21.10 -18.26
CA SER A 90 -21.11 20.88 -17.26
C SER A 90 -21.59 21.13 -15.83
N THR A 91 -22.52 22.07 -15.61
CA THR A 91 -23.10 22.34 -14.28
C THR A 91 -24.04 21.22 -13.84
N LEU A 92 -24.92 20.75 -14.73
CA LEU A 92 -25.85 19.66 -14.43
C LEU A 92 -25.12 18.35 -14.10
N TRP A 93 -24.05 18.04 -14.84
CA TRP A 93 -23.21 16.86 -14.57
C TRP A 93 -22.42 16.97 -13.28
N ARG A 94 -22.02 18.18 -12.89
CA ARG A 94 -21.28 18.41 -11.63
C ARG A 94 -22.21 18.32 -10.41
N GLU A 95 -23.42 18.86 -10.50
CA GLU A 95 -24.44 18.76 -9.44
C GLU A 95 -24.95 17.33 -9.27
N LEU A 96 -25.15 16.57 -10.38
CA LEU A 96 -25.50 15.14 -10.29
C LEU A 96 -24.38 14.32 -9.62
N LYS A 97 -23.11 14.68 -9.85
CA LYS A 97 -21.96 13.98 -9.29
C LYS A 97 -21.82 14.23 -7.79
N GLU A 98 -22.07 15.44 -7.31
CA GLU A 98 -22.02 15.71 -5.86
C GLU A 98 -23.18 15.08 -5.07
N GLU A 99 -24.39 14.98 -5.65
CA GLU A 99 -25.50 14.27 -5.01
C GLU A 99 -25.36 12.74 -5.03
N LEU A 100 -24.75 12.16 -6.08
CA LEU A 100 -24.63 10.69 -6.23
C LEU A 100 -23.49 10.07 -5.41
N PHE A 101 -22.44 10.83 -5.11
CA PHE A 101 -21.24 10.33 -4.41
C PHE A 101 -21.16 10.67 -2.92
N SER A 102 -22.15 11.39 -2.38
CA SER A 102 -22.21 11.75 -0.96
C SER A 102 -23.06 10.79 -0.11
N ASN A 103 -23.75 9.81 -0.71
CA ASN A 103 -24.62 8.89 0.03
C ASN A 103 -24.55 7.43 -0.48
N PRO A 104 -23.82 6.52 0.20
CA PRO A 104 -23.55 5.16 -0.27
C PRO A 104 -24.79 4.26 -0.41
N ARG A 105 -25.94 4.64 0.19
CA ARG A 105 -27.20 3.88 0.02
C ARG A 105 -27.92 4.19 -1.29
N ARG A 106 -27.72 5.36 -1.89
CA ARG A 106 -28.34 5.74 -3.18
C ARG A 106 -27.55 5.20 -4.37
N THR A 107 -26.22 5.13 -4.26
CA THR A 107 -25.32 4.63 -5.31
C THR A 107 -25.57 3.15 -5.61
N SER A 108 -25.81 2.32 -4.59
CA SER A 108 -26.14 0.89 -4.76
C SER A 108 -27.48 0.66 -5.44
N LEU A 109 -28.50 1.47 -5.14
CA LEU A 109 -29.82 1.37 -5.79
C LEU A 109 -29.75 1.83 -7.25
N PHE A 110 -28.95 2.86 -7.55
CA PHE A 110 -28.74 3.36 -8.91
C PHE A 110 -27.94 2.37 -9.77
N LEU A 111 -26.95 1.69 -9.20
CA LEU A 111 -26.20 0.63 -9.89
C LEU A 111 -27.10 -0.58 -10.18
N LEU A 112 -27.95 -0.99 -9.23
CA LEU A 112 -28.94 -2.04 -9.44
C LEU A 112 -29.97 -1.65 -10.52
N PHE A 113 -30.47 -0.41 -10.50
CA PHE A 113 -31.41 0.07 -11.51
C PHE A 113 -30.76 0.14 -12.91
N SER A 114 -29.50 0.59 -12.98
CA SER A 114 -28.72 0.65 -14.23
C SER A 114 -28.43 -0.76 -14.77
N LEU A 115 -28.11 -1.71 -13.91
CA LEU A 115 -27.93 -3.12 -14.28
C LEU A 115 -29.22 -3.74 -14.81
N VAL A 116 -30.37 -3.49 -14.17
CA VAL A 116 -31.68 -3.99 -14.62
C VAL A 116 -32.06 -3.40 -15.98
N ILE A 117 -31.76 -2.12 -16.22
CA ILE A 117 -32.00 -1.47 -17.52
C ILE A 117 -31.10 -2.07 -18.61
N VAL A 118 -29.80 -2.22 -18.34
CA VAL A 118 -28.86 -2.82 -19.31
C VAL A 118 -29.21 -4.28 -19.61
N PHE A 119 -29.61 -5.05 -18.58
CA PHE A 119 -30.07 -6.44 -18.77
C PHE A 119 -31.37 -6.50 -19.57
N SER A 120 -32.31 -5.57 -19.34
CA SER A 120 -33.57 -5.52 -20.08
C SER A 120 -33.35 -5.17 -21.54
N PHE A 121 -32.45 -4.23 -21.86
CA PHE A 121 -32.12 -3.88 -23.25
C PHE A 121 -31.34 -4.97 -23.97
N THR A 122 -30.38 -5.63 -23.30
CA THR A 122 -29.65 -6.76 -23.89
C THR A 122 -30.55 -7.97 -24.10
N PHE A 123 -31.46 -8.27 -23.17
CA PHE A 123 -32.45 -9.33 -23.32
C PHE A 123 -33.46 -9.01 -24.44
N CYS A 124 -33.92 -7.76 -24.55
CA CYS A 124 -34.82 -7.33 -25.63
C CYS A 124 -34.13 -7.41 -27.00
N ALA A 125 -32.86 -7.00 -27.10
CA ALA A 125 -32.06 -7.13 -28.31
C ALA A 125 -31.81 -8.60 -28.71
N LEU A 126 -31.57 -9.48 -27.74
CA LEU A 126 -31.44 -10.93 -27.96
C LEU A 126 -32.77 -11.56 -28.39
N ALA A 127 -33.89 -11.20 -27.76
CA ALA A 127 -35.21 -11.71 -28.12
C ALA A 127 -35.63 -11.30 -29.55
N LEU A 128 -35.28 -10.08 -29.97
CA LEU A 128 -35.49 -9.60 -31.35
C LEU A 128 -34.55 -10.30 -32.35
N LYS A 129 -33.28 -10.52 -31.99
CA LYS A 129 -32.29 -11.16 -32.86
C LYS A 129 -32.57 -12.66 -33.08
N TYR A 130 -33.12 -13.34 -32.08
CA TYR A 130 -33.39 -14.79 -32.12
C TYR A 130 -34.88 -15.13 -32.29
N GLY A 131 -35.74 -14.14 -32.52
CA GLY A 131 -37.15 -14.35 -32.87
C GLY A 131 -37.99 -15.01 -31.78
N LEU A 132 -37.58 -14.91 -30.52
CA LEU A 132 -38.17 -15.61 -29.37
C LEU A 132 -39.56 -15.09 -28.95
N ASN A 133 -40.14 -14.17 -29.72
CA ASN A 133 -41.42 -13.52 -29.40
C ASN A 133 -42.36 -13.46 -30.62
N ARG A 134 -42.43 -14.57 -31.38
CA ARG A 134 -43.36 -14.77 -32.50
C ARG A 134 -44.32 -15.91 -32.21
N ASN A 135 -45.61 -15.65 -32.37
CA ASN A 135 -46.62 -16.70 -32.48
C ASN A 135 -46.60 -17.26 -33.93
N GLU A 136 -47.26 -18.39 -34.20
CA GLU A 136 -47.26 -19.07 -35.52
C GLU A 136 -47.76 -18.21 -36.71
N SER A 137 -48.20 -16.98 -36.48
CA SER A 137 -48.58 -15.99 -37.51
C SER A 137 -47.64 -14.76 -37.65
N GLY A 138 -46.52 -14.69 -36.90
CA GLY A 138 -45.41 -13.77 -37.20
C GLY A 138 -45.51 -12.30 -36.74
N SER A 139 -46.46 -11.93 -35.86
CA SER A 139 -46.54 -10.58 -35.27
C SER A 139 -45.95 -10.48 -33.85
N ASN A 140 -45.32 -9.34 -33.52
CA ASN A 140 -44.70 -9.07 -32.21
C ASN A 140 -45.74 -8.84 -31.10
N VAL A 141 -45.56 -9.48 -29.94
CA VAL A 141 -46.40 -9.29 -28.73
C VAL A 141 -45.56 -8.66 -27.61
N ALA A 142 -46.02 -7.56 -27.00
CA ALA A 142 -45.41 -6.98 -25.80
C ALA A 142 -45.92 -7.71 -24.53
N PRO A 143 -45.05 -8.13 -23.59
CA PRO A 143 -45.51 -8.79 -22.37
C PRO A 143 -45.99 -7.76 -21.34
N THR A 144 -47.15 -8.04 -20.73
CA THR A 144 -47.67 -7.35 -19.54
C THR A 144 -47.12 -8.06 -18.30
N LEU A 145 -46.43 -7.34 -17.41
CA LEU A 145 -45.92 -7.89 -16.15
C LEU A 145 -47.00 -7.83 -15.06
N THR A 146 -47.52 -8.98 -14.67
CA THR A 146 -48.39 -9.15 -13.49
C THR A 146 -47.55 -9.61 -12.31
N LEU A 147 -47.62 -8.88 -11.19
CA LEU A 147 -46.92 -9.22 -9.94
C LEU A 147 -47.66 -10.38 -9.24
N VAL A 148 -46.96 -11.47 -8.92
CA VAL A 148 -47.50 -12.58 -8.12
C VAL A 148 -46.91 -12.50 -6.71
N GLU A 149 -47.74 -12.20 -5.72
CA GLU A 149 -47.41 -12.36 -4.30
C GLU A 149 -47.46 -13.84 -3.92
N LEU A 150 -46.39 -14.34 -3.28
CA LEU A 150 -46.38 -15.65 -2.64
C LEU A 150 -46.34 -15.49 -1.13
N THR A 151 -47.39 -16.02 -0.52
CA THR A 151 -47.73 -16.03 0.90
C THR A 151 -46.91 -17.01 1.73
N SER A 152 -46.77 -16.64 3.00
CA SER A 152 -46.35 -17.37 4.21
C SER A 152 -46.38 -18.91 4.23
N SER A 153 -45.33 -19.50 4.80
CA SER A 153 -45.30 -20.88 5.34
C SER A 153 -45.32 -20.90 6.88
N PRO A 154 -45.81 -21.98 7.52
CA PRO A 154 -46.41 -21.94 8.84
C PRO A 154 -45.51 -22.36 10.02
N THR A 155 -45.93 -21.91 11.20
CA THR A 155 -45.46 -22.24 12.56
C THR A 155 -45.80 -23.67 12.97
N ILE A 156 -44.86 -24.38 13.61
CA ILE A 156 -45.15 -25.59 14.41
C ILE A 156 -44.56 -25.40 15.82
N SER A 157 -45.42 -25.59 16.83
CA SER A 157 -45.14 -25.61 18.27
C SER A 157 -45.05 -27.07 18.80
N PRO A 158 -44.56 -27.28 20.04
CA PRO A 158 -43.78 -28.46 20.42
C PRO A 158 -44.61 -29.57 21.07
N SER A 159 -44.03 -30.77 21.18
CA SER A 159 -44.55 -31.84 22.04
C SER A 159 -43.42 -32.52 22.81
N ALA A 160 -43.65 -32.67 24.10
CA ALA A 160 -42.76 -33.23 25.11
C ALA A 160 -42.74 -34.77 25.07
N SER A 161 -41.63 -35.35 25.53
CA SER A 161 -41.63 -36.68 26.14
C SER A 161 -40.48 -36.81 27.12
N THR A 162 -40.84 -37.26 28.32
CA THR A 162 -40.04 -37.44 29.53
C THR A 162 -39.28 -38.76 29.51
N SER A 163 -38.03 -38.77 29.97
CA SER A 163 -37.46 -39.93 30.66
C SER A 163 -36.34 -39.51 31.62
N ASN A 164 -36.53 -39.87 32.88
CA ASN A 164 -35.63 -39.66 34.00
C ASN A 164 -34.32 -40.42 33.85
N LEU A 165 -33.19 -39.78 34.16
CA LEU A 165 -32.02 -40.45 34.74
C LEU A 165 -31.25 -39.46 35.62
N ARG A 166 -31.15 -39.82 36.91
CA ARG A 166 -30.59 -39.05 38.02
C ARG A 166 -29.19 -39.60 38.27
N ILE A 167 -28.13 -38.83 37.97
CA ILE A 167 -26.76 -39.13 38.43
C ILE A 167 -26.06 -37.82 38.84
N THR A 168 -25.92 -37.68 40.16
CA THR A 168 -24.91 -37.00 40.99
C THR A 168 -24.15 -35.77 40.46
N ALA A 169 -24.31 -34.65 41.18
CA ALA A 169 -23.50 -33.44 41.13
C ALA A 169 -22.05 -33.67 41.63
N PRO A 170 -21.11 -32.83 41.17
CA PRO A 170 -20.27 -32.13 42.14
C PRO A 170 -20.06 -30.63 41.86
N SER A 171 -20.02 -29.90 42.96
CA SER A 171 -19.28 -28.66 43.24
C SER A 171 -19.63 -27.37 42.49
N ALA A 172 -20.11 -26.39 43.27
CA ALA A 172 -20.36 -25.02 42.87
C ALA A 172 -19.09 -24.31 42.35
N ALA A 173 -19.18 -23.80 41.13
CA ALA A 173 -18.24 -22.81 40.61
C ALA A 173 -18.56 -21.44 41.26
N PRO A 174 -17.55 -20.66 41.68
CA PRO A 174 -17.80 -19.31 42.16
C PRO A 174 -18.25 -18.44 40.99
N SER A 175 -19.43 -17.83 41.14
CA SER A 175 -19.96 -16.80 40.26
C SER A 175 -18.99 -15.64 40.15
N ARG A 176 -18.24 -15.60 39.05
CA ARG A 176 -17.32 -14.52 38.72
C ARG A 176 -18.16 -13.31 38.30
N SER A 177 -18.34 -12.39 39.24
CA SER A 177 -18.80 -11.03 39.00
C SER A 177 -18.07 -10.45 37.78
N MET A 178 -18.82 -10.08 36.73
CA MET A 178 -18.31 -9.25 35.64
C MET A 178 -18.01 -7.87 36.22
N GLN A 179 -16.78 -7.69 36.71
CA GLN A 179 -16.23 -6.35 36.87
C GLN A 179 -16.01 -5.79 35.47
N LEU A 180 -16.79 -4.75 35.13
CA LEU A 180 -16.48 -3.83 34.05
C LEU A 180 -15.08 -3.28 34.31
N PHE A 181 -14.10 -3.73 33.52
CA PHE A 181 -12.81 -3.07 33.45
C PHE A 181 -13.04 -1.71 32.79
N SER A 182 -13.02 -0.64 33.58
CA SER A 182 -12.76 0.70 33.06
C SER A 182 -11.47 0.65 32.24
N PRO A 183 -11.41 1.30 31.07
CA PRO A 183 -10.15 1.43 30.34
C PRO A 183 -9.25 2.36 31.14
N THR A 184 -8.45 1.79 32.04
CA THR A 184 -7.33 2.49 32.61
C THR A 184 -6.42 2.83 31.43
N LEU A 185 -6.31 4.12 31.12
CA LEU A 185 -5.28 4.64 30.22
C LEU A 185 -3.93 4.13 30.74
N TYR A 186 -3.42 3.04 30.16
CA TYR A 186 -2.10 2.55 30.47
C TYR A 186 -1.12 3.65 30.05
N ALA A 187 -0.47 4.27 31.02
CA ALA A 187 0.67 5.13 30.74
C ALA A 187 1.67 4.34 29.87
N PRO A 188 2.18 4.92 28.77
CA PRO A 188 3.12 4.21 27.92
C PRO A 188 4.34 3.82 28.76
N ILE A 189 4.70 2.53 28.71
CA ILE A 189 5.95 2.06 29.31
C ILE A 189 7.06 2.77 28.55
N LEU A 190 7.84 3.62 29.22
CA LEU A 190 8.94 4.31 28.58
C LEU A 190 10.14 3.36 28.41
N ASP A 191 10.89 3.52 27.33
CA ASP A 191 12.17 2.86 27.15
C ASP A 191 13.29 3.59 27.92
N PRO A 192 14.55 3.09 27.92
CA PRO A 192 15.66 3.75 28.62
C PRO A 192 15.98 5.18 28.14
N THR A 193 15.46 5.58 26.97
CA THR A 193 15.58 6.93 26.42
C THR A 193 14.42 7.85 26.83
N GLY A 194 13.42 7.32 27.55
CA GLY A 194 12.26 8.08 28.00
C GLY A 194 11.13 8.18 26.96
N CYS A 195 11.25 7.46 25.84
CA CYS A 195 10.26 7.44 24.77
C CYS A 195 9.27 6.28 24.94
N ALA A 196 8.06 6.40 24.39
CA ALA A 196 7.05 5.34 24.51
C ALA A 196 7.54 4.03 23.87
N LYS A 197 7.48 2.93 24.63
CA LYS A 197 7.80 1.60 24.11
C LYS A 197 6.68 1.13 23.20
N HIS A 198 7.01 0.92 21.93
CA HIS A 198 6.08 0.40 20.95
C HIS A 198 6.03 -1.14 20.99
N PRO A 199 4.90 -1.76 20.57
CA PRO A 199 4.82 -3.20 20.44
C PRO A 199 5.90 -3.72 19.51
N THR A 200 6.52 -4.85 19.85
CA THR A 200 7.47 -5.52 18.95
C THR A 200 6.76 -5.82 17.62
N PRO A 201 7.34 -5.42 16.47
CA PRO A 201 6.79 -5.76 15.16
C PRO A 201 6.54 -7.25 15.00
N ALA A 202 5.41 -7.62 14.39
CA ALA A 202 5.14 -9.02 14.03
C ALA A 202 6.25 -9.56 13.12
N PRO A 203 6.74 -10.79 13.25
CA PRO A 203 7.77 -11.31 12.34
C PRO A 203 7.25 -11.38 10.89
N LEU A 204 8.17 -11.37 9.92
CA LEU A 204 7.87 -11.76 8.54
C LEU A 204 7.48 -13.25 8.49
N PRO A 205 6.68 -13.70 7.50
CA PRO A 205 6.34 -15.13 7.38
C PRO A 205 7.56 -16.04 7.20
N GLY A 206 8.64 -15.50 6.65
CA GLY A 206 9.98 -16.08 6.58
C GLY A 206 10.96 -15.02 6.09
N LYS A 207 12.26 -15.28 6.20
CA LYS A 207 13.28 -14.24 5.97
C LYS A 207 13.53 -13.94 4.49
N LYS A 208 13.45 -14.94 3.61
CA LYS A 208 13.68 -14.78 2.17
C LYS A 208 12.60 -13.91 1.51
N GLY A 209 13.01 -12.75 1.02
CA GLY A 209 12.20 -11.79 0.29
C GLY A 209 12.52 -11.72 -1.20
N VAL A 210 11.74 -10.93 -1.93
CA VAL A 210 11.96 -10.70 -3.37
C VAL A 210 11.77 -9.22 -3.70
N ALA A 211 12.70 -8.66 -4.48
CA ALA A 211 12.69 -7.27 -4.91
C ALA A 211 12.64 -7.18 -6.45
N PHE A 212 11.46 -6.86 -6.99
CA PHE A 212 11.30 -6.58 -8.42
C PHE A 212 10.34 -5.41 -8.62
N THR A 213 10.61 -4.59 -9.63
CA THR A 213 9.68 -3.55 -10.03
C THR A 213 8.42 -4.20 -10.57
N LEU A 214 7.26 -3.68 -10.18
CA LEU A 214 5.95 -4.17 -10.62
C LEU A 214 5.14 -3.00 -11.17
N ARG A 215 5.70 -2.31 -12.17
CA ARG A 215 5.10 -1.13 -12.77
C ARG A 215 3.82 -1.49 -13.54
N PRO A 216 2.98 -0.49 -13.91
CA PRO A 216 1.84 -0.72 -14.78
C PRO A 216 2.22 -1.42 -16.09
N GLU A 217 1.24 -2.11 -16.68
CA GLU A 217 1.38 -2.79 -17.96
C GLU A 217 1.87 -1.81 -19.05
N GLY A 218 2.74 -2.30 -19.94
CA GLY A 218 3.35 -1.51 -21.01
C GLY A 218 4.61 -0.72 -20.60
N GLN A 219 5.01 -0.74 -19.32
CA GLN A 219 6.26 -0.13 -18.86
C GLN A 219 7.37 -1.17 -18.68
N LYS A 220 8.64 -0.75 -18.84
CA LYS A 220 9.79 -1.61 -18.51
C LYS A 220 9.77 -1.95 -17.03
N GLY A 221 9.87 -3.24 -16.69
CA GLY A 221 9.71 -3.72 -15.32
C GLY A 221 8.25 -3.73 -14.87
N SER A 222 7.33 -3.98 -15.81
CA SER A 222 5.91 -4.12 -15.51
C SER A 222 5.65 -5.38 -14.69
N TRP A 223 4.51 -5.41 -14.01
CA TRP A 223 4.06 -6.60 -13.29
C TRP A 223 3.84 -7.80 -14.23
N ILE A 224 3.44 -7.60 -15.49
CA ILE A 224 3.34 -8.68 -16.47
C ILE A 224 4.70 -9.36 -16.71
N GLU A 225 5.76 -8.56 -16.79
CA GLU A 225 7.13 -9.04 -17.02
C GLU A 225 7.74 -9.69 -15.77
N ASN A 226 7.57 -9.04 -14.61
CA ASN A 226 8.31 -9.37 -13.41
C ASN A 226 7.56 -10.23 -12.40
N LEU A 227 6.23 -10.30 -12.44
CA LEU A 227 5.48 -11.15 -11.51
C LEU A 227 5.83 -12.64 -11.66
N PRO A 228 6.02 -13.20 -12.87
CA PRO A 228 6.52 -14.57 -13.02
C PRO A 228 7.90 -14.77 -12.37
N LYS A 229 8.78 -13.76 -12.41
CA LYS A 229 10.08 -13.78 -11.73
C LYS A 229 9.89 -13.81 -10.21
N VAL A 230 8.97 -12.99 -9.68
CA VAL A 230 8.65 -12.96 -8.25
C VAL A 230 8.18 -14.32 -7.75
N GLU A 231 7.27 -14.97 -8.48
CA GLU A 231 6.75 -16.30 -8.15
C GLU A 231 7.83 -17.38 -8.23
N ALA A 232 8.68 -17.35 -9.27
CA ALA A 232 9.74 -18.33 -9.47
C ALA A 232 10.76 -18.37 -8.31
N LEU A 233 11.01 -17.24 -7.64
CA LEU A 233 11.95 -17.16 -6.52
C LEU A 233 11.39 -17.66 -5.19
N ASN A 234 10.08 -17.92 -5.11
CA ASN A 234 9.49 -18.59 -3.98
C ASN A 234 9.78 -17.89 -2.62
N GLY A 235 9.67 -16.56 -2.60
CA GLY A 235 9.85 -15.74 -1.39
C GLY A 235 8.64 -15.77 -0.45
N TYR A 236 8.87 -15.38 0.80
CA TYR A 236 7.82 -15.23 1.82
C TYR A 236 7.22 -13.81 1.85
N TRP A 237 7.98 -12.84 1.35
CA TRP A 237 7.57 -11.45 1.25
C TRP A 237 8.19 -10.80 0.01
N ASN A 238 7.60 -9.70 -0.44
CA ASN A 238 8.16 -8.91 -1.53
C ASN A 238 7.91 -7.41 -1.36
N TYR A 239 8.70 -6.62 -2.06
CA TYR A 239 8.46 -5.19 -2.28
C TYR A 239 8.87 -4.80 -3.71
N ASN A 240 8.43 -3.63 -4.16
CA ASN A 240 8.56 -3.19 -5.55
C ASN A 240 9.00 -1.72 -5.69
N TRP A 241 9.60 -1.15 -4.65
CA TRP A 241 9.93 0.29 -4.53
C TRP A 241 8.74 1.25 -4.59
N GLY A 242 7.51 0.75 -4.55
CA GLY A 242 6.28 1.54 -4.57
C GLY A 242 5.46 1.41 -3.30
N ALA A 243 4.53 2.34 -3.13
CA ALA A 243 3.57 2.32 -2.02
C ALA A 243 2.42 1.34 -2.27
N TYR A 244 2.26 0.81 -3.49
CA TYR A 244 1.11 0.01 -3.91
C TYR A 244 1.47 -1.46 -4.18
N ARG A 245 0.54 -2.32 -3.81
CA ARG A 245 0.51 -3.74 -4.20
C ARG A 245 -0.21 -3.90 -5.54
N ILE A 246 0.26 -4.80 -6.39
CA ILE A 246 -0.48 -5.27 -7.57
C ILE A 246 -1.44 -6.40 -7.16
N ASP A 247 -2.69 -6.33 -7.60
CA ASP A 247 -3.72 -7.32 -7.23
C ASP A 247 -3.32 -8.76 -7.61
N ALA A 248 -2.68 -8.93 -8.77
CA ALA A 248 -2.21 -10.22 -9.26
C ALA A 248 -1.12 -10.89 -8.42
N GLN A 249 -0.48 -10.16 -7.49
CA GLN A 249 0.54 -10.78 -6.61
C GLN A 249 -0.04 -11.95 -5.79
N PRO A 250 0.78 -12.95 -5.43
CA PRO A 250 0.36 -14.03 -4.53
C PRO A 250 -0.18 -13.50 -3.20
N MET A 251 -1.25 -14.11 -2.70
CA MET A 251 -1.93 -13.65 -1.48
C MET A 251 -1.27 -14.15 -0.19
N ASP A 252 -0.49 -15.23 -0.31
CA ASP A 252 0.31 -15.87 0.74
C ASP A 252 1.72 -15.26 0.89
N MET A 253 2.12 -14.40 -0.05
CA MET A 253 3.34 -13.59 0.03
C MET A 253 3.03 -12.23 0.65
N GLU A 254 3.70 -11.88 1.74
CA GLU A 254 3.51 -10.58 2.39
C GLU A 254 4.08 -9.46 1.51
N PHE A 255 3.26 -8.47 1.17
CA PHE A 255 3.75 -7.28 0.47
C PHE A 255 4.11 -6.19 1.47
N THR A 256 5.31 -5.61 1.33
CA THR A 256 5.78 -4.49 2.15
C THR A 256 5.84 -3.20 1.31
N PRO A 257 4.90 -2.25 1.47
CA PRO A 257 4.94 -0.98 0.75
C PRO A 257 6.15 -0.14 1.14
N MET A 258 6.56 0.75 0.23
CA MET A 258 7.65 1.71 0.43
C MET A 258 7.20 3.13 0.10
N ILE A 259 7.56 4.09 0.95
CA ILE A 259 7.58 5.51 0.59
C ILE A 259 8.97 5.82 0.06
N TRP A 260 9.13 5.79 -1.27
CA TRP A 260 10.46 5.80 -1.89
C TRP A 260 11.25 7.09 -1.66
N GLY A 261 10.59 8.25 -1.70
CA GLY A 261 11.25 9.55 -1.58
C GLY A 261 10.30 10.65 -1.10
N PRO A 262 10.68 11.93 -1.22
CA PRO A 262 9.95 13.04 -0.59
C PRO A 262 8.70 13.44 -1.39
N TRP A 263 8.54 12.91 -2.60
CA TRP A 263 7.48 13.32 -3.50
C TRP A 263 6.19 12.58 -3.16
N PHE A 264 5.12 13.36 -2.99
CA PHE A 264 3.77 12.84 -2.77
C PHE A 264 3.63 11.94 -1.54
N VAL A 265 4.41 12.17 -0.46
CA VAL A 265 4.34 11.35 0.76
C VAL A 265 2.91 11.28 1.33
N PRO A 266 2.21 12.41 1.57
CA PRO A 266 0.83 12.36 2.06
C PRO A 266 -0.10 11.58 1.13
N GLU A 267 0.00 11.82 -0.18
CA GLU A 267 -0.85 11.21 -1.18
C GLU A 267 -0.58 9.70 -1.31
N PHE A 268 0.67 9.26 -1.31
CA PHE A 268 1.02 7.84 -1.34
C PHE A 268 0.55 7.10 -0.09
N ILE A 269 0.64 7.72 1.08
CA ILE A 269 0.06 7.15 2.30
C ILE A 269 -1.45 7.02 2.15
N GLN A 270 -2.13 8.10 1.77
CA GLN A 270 -3.58 8.18 1.69
C GLN A 270 -4.17 7.22 0.63
N ASP A 271 -3.58 7.20 -0.56
CA ASP A 271 -4.15 6.53 -1.73
C ASP A 271 -3.70 5.08 -1.88
N HIS A 272 -2.56 4.71 -1.27
CA HIS A 272 -1.98 3.38 -1.44
C HIS A 272 -1.76 2.64 -0.13
N VAL A 273 -1.20 3.28 0.90
CA VAL A 273 -0.89 2.58 2.16
C VAL A 273 -2.14 2.35 3.01
N LEU A 274 -2.98 3.38 3.23
CA LEU A 274 -4.18 3.26 4.06
C LEU A 274 -5.17 2.17 3.56
N PRO A 275 -5.47 2.03 2.25
CA PRO A 275 -6.31 0.93 1.77
C PRO A 275 -5.73 -0.47 2.08
N GLN A 276 -4.40 -0.60 2.06
CA GLN A 276 -3.74 -1.86 2.42
C GLN A 276 -3.80 -2.13 3.92
N ILE A 277 -3.81 -1.10 4.77
CA ILE A 277 -4.03 -1.24 6.22
C ILE A 277 -5.48 -1.69 6.48
N GLN A 278 -6.46 -1.03 5.85
CA GLN A 278 -7.89 -1.34 6.01
C GLN A 278 -8.21 -2.78 5.57
N SER A 279 -7.56 -3.25 4.51
CA SER A 279 -7.68 -4.64 4.03
C SER A 279 -6.78 -5.64 4.76
N ARG A 280 -6.05 -5.20 5.79
CA ARG A 280 -5.10 -6.01 6.59
C ARG A 280 -4.01 -6.69 5.75
N ARG A 281 -3.59 -6.02 4.68
CA ARG A 281 -2.56 -6.47 3.73
C ARG A 281 -1.18 -5.90 4.03
N ALA A 282 -1.10 -4.70 4.60
CA ALA A 282 0.15 -4.10 5.05
C ALA A 282 0.32 -4.30 6.57
N LYS A 283 1.50 -4.76 6.98
CA LYS A 283 1.90 -4.85 8.41
C LYS A 283 3.10 -3.97 8.74
N ARG A 284 3.76 -3.44 7.69
CA ARG A 284 5.03 -2.75 7.75
C ARG A 284 5.15 -1.77 6.59
N LEU A 285 5.96 -0.74 6.77
CA LEU A 285 6.21 0.29 5.79
C LEU A 285 7.72 0.55 5.70
N LEU A 286 8.28 0.44 4.50
CA LEU A 286 9.65 0.84 4.22
C LEU A 286 9.72 2.36 4.08
N GLY A 287 10.68 2.97 4.76
CA GLY A 287 11.03 4.38 4.58
C GLY A 287 11.73 4.65 3.25
N PHE A 288 12.38 5.81 3.18
CA PHE A 288 12.97 6.36 1.95
C PHE A 288 14.13 5.52 1.40
N ASN A 289 14.22 5.45 0.07
CA ASN A 289 15.19 4.67 -0.67
C ASN A 289 16.43 5.49 -1.04
N GLU A 290 17.59 5.13 -0.49
CA GLU A 290 18.88 5.78 -0.73
C GLU A 290 18.80 7.32 -0.66
N PRO A 291 18.28 7.89 0.45
CA PRO A 291 18.14 9.35 0.58
C PRO A 291 19.50 10.08 0.52
N ASP A 292 20.58 9.39 0.85
CA ASP A 292 21.97 9.84 0.82
C ASP A 292 22.58 9.89 -0.59
N LYS A 293 21.81 9.56 -1.63
CA LYS A 293 22.29 9.52 -3.02
C LYS A 293 21.52 10.47 -3.93
N GLN A 294 22.26 11.28 -4.68
CA GLN A 294 21.70 12.33 -5.55
C GLN A 294 20.74 11.82 -6.64
N ASN A 295 20.97 10.62 -7.15
CA ASN A 295 20.14 10.03 -8.21
C ASN A 295 19.09 9.04 -7.69
N GLN A 296 18.78 9.10 -6.40
CA GLN A 296 17.73 8.30 -5.75
C GLN A 296 16.74 9.25 -5.05
N ALA A 297 16.33 8.98 -3.81
CA ALA A 297 15.42 9.87 -3.09
C ALA A 297 16.01 11.27 -2.86
N ASN A 298 17.34 11.37 -2.73
CA ASN A 298 18.07 12.64 -2.62
C ASN A 298 17.44 13.60 -1.61
N MET A 299 17.42 13.19 -0.34
CA MET A 299 16.76 13.92 0.75
C MET A 299 17.79 14.38 1.77
N SER A 300 17.58 15.56 2.36
CA SER A 300 18.27 15.89 3.61
C SER A 300 17.68 15.08 4.77
N VAL A 301 18.43 14.99 5.88
CA VAL A 301 17.93 14.40 7.12
C VAL A 301 16.74 15.19 7.65
N ASP A 302 16.78 16.53 7.60
CA ASP A 302 15.67 17.39 8.04
C ASP A 302 14.37 17.07 7.26
N GLN A 303 14.44 16.87 5.94
CA GLN A 303 13.25 16.48 5.16
C GLN A 303 12.71 15.11 5.59
N ALA A 304 13.60 14.14 5.81
CA ALA A 304 13.17 12.81 6.26
C ALA A 304 12.52 12.88 7.65
N ILE A 305 13.06 13.68 8.56
CA ILE A 305 12.51 13.93 9.90
C ILE A 305 11.14 14.63 9.81
N ASP A 306 10.99 15.64 8.96
CA ASP A 306 9.73 16.37 8.79
C ASP A 306 8.59 15.48 8.28
N PHE A 307 8.89 14.51 7.41
CA PHE A 307 7.90 13.55 6.91
C PHE A 307 7.67 12.37 7.85
N TRP A 308 8.61 12.03 8.73
CA TRP A 308 8.55 10.82 9.55
C TRP A 308 7.27 10.67 10.40
N PRO A 309 6.72 11.74 11.03
CA PRO A 309 5.45 11.64 11.76
C PRO A 309 4.29 11.10 10.93
N GLN A 310 4.24 11.41 9.63
CA GLN A 310 3.18 10.91 8.74
C GLN A 310 3.30 9.39 8.53
N LEU A 311 4.53 8.87 8.48
CA LEU A 311 4.77 7.43 8.44
C LEU A 311 4.38 6.79 9.78
N GLU A 312 4.69 7.43 10.91
CA GLU A 312 4.30 6.94 12.24
C GLU A 312 2.79 6.83 12.43
N GLU A 313 2.04 7.83 11.95
CA GLU A 313 0.58 7.89 12.00
C GLU A 313 -0.11 6.72 11.28
N THR A 314 0.57 6.04 10.35
CA THR A 314 0.04 4.82 9.74
C THR A 314 -0.16 3.68 10.73
N GLY A 315 0.54 3.70 11.87
CA GLY A 315 0.53 2.62 12.87
C GLY A 315 1.20 1.31 12.41
N LEU A 316 1.72 1.24 11.19
CA LEU A 316 2.48 0.09 10.68
C LEU A 316 3.86 0.00 11.33
N SER A 317 4.47 -1.18 11.37
CA SER A 317 5.89 -1.29 11.75
C SER A 317 6.78 -0.55 10.75
N LEU A 318 7.61 0.37 11.23
CA LEU A 318 8.43 1.23 10.38
C LEU A 318 9.84 0.69 10.23
N VAL A 319 10.25 0.54 8.98
CA VAL A 319 11.64 0.28 8.62
C VAL A 319 12.27 1.63 8.28
N SER A 320 13.46 1.90 8.82
CA SER A 320 14.21 3.13 8.55
C SER A 320 14.40 3.36 7.04
N PRO A 321 14.79 4.58 6.64
CA PRO A 321 15.36 4.77 5.31
C PRO A 321 16.51 3.79 5.06
N SER A 322 16.61 3.30 3.83
CA SER A 322 17.67 2.36 3.42
C SER A 322 18.74 3.14 2.65
N CYS A 323 19.79 3.57 3.35
CA CYS A 323 20.88 4.36 2.77
C CYS A 323 21.81 3.50 1.91
N VAL A 324 22.52 4.14 0.96
CA VAL A 324 23.63 3.50 0.22
C VAL A 324 24.69 3.01 1.21
N ASP A 325 25.04 3.87 2.18
CA ASP A 325 25.86 3.46 3.32
C ASP A 325 25.02 3.44 4.60
N PRO A 326 24.62 2.25 5.10
CA PRO A 326 23.86 2.15 6.34
C PRO A 326 24.66 2.56 7.58
N LEU A 327 25.98 2.79 7.48
CA LEU A 327 26.81 3.36 8.55
C LEU A 327 27.29 4.79 8.20
N GLY A 328 26.73 5.39 7.14
CA GLY A 328 27.11 6.72 6.67
C GLY A 328 26.52 7.83 7.54
N ALA A 329 27.11 9.03 7.43
CA ALA A 329 26.75 10.20 8.22
C ALA A 329 25.25 10.54 8.17
N TRP A 330 24.62 10.39 7.00
CA TRP A 330 23.18 10.62 6.84
C TRP A 330 22.35 9.72 7.77
N MET A 331 22.65 8.41 7.76
CA MET A 331 21.93 7.43 8.58
C MET A 331 22.20 7.62 10.07
N GLU A 332 23.44 7.94 10.43
CA GLU A 332 23.81 8.26 11.81
C GLU A 332 23.06 9.50 12.34
N GLU A 333 22.99 10.57 11.55
CA GLU A 333 22.29 11.80 11.92
C GLU A 333 20.77 11.56 12.02
N PHE A 334 20.17 10.88 11.03
CA PHE A 334 18.75 10.53 11.05
C PHE A 334 18.39 9.72 12.30
N MET A 335 19.15 8.67 12.61
CA MET A 335 18.87 7.83 13.78
C MET A 335 19.10 8.59 15.11
N SER A 336 20.07 9.51 15.18
CA SER A 336 20.23 10.41 16.34
C SER A 336 19.00 11.28 16.54
N ARG A 337 18.52 11.92 15.48
CA ARG A 337 17.33 12.80 15.50
C ARG A 337 16.06 12.03 15.86
N VAL A 338 15.91 10.80 15.37
CA VAL A 338 14.81 9.90 15.75
C VAL A 338 14.79 9.65 17.26
N VAL A 339 15.96 9.40 17.87
CA VAL A 339 16.06 9.22 19.34
C VAL A 339 15.75 10.51 20.07
N GLU A 340 16.32 11.64 19.64
CA GLU A 340 16.10 12.95 20.26
C GLU A 340 14.62 13.40 20.23
N LEU A 341 13.91 13.05 19.15
CA LEU A 341 12.51 13.43 18.94
C LEU A 341 11.52 12.37 19.43
N CYS A 342 12.00 11.25 19.97
CA CYS A 342 11.17 10.09 20.32
C CYS A 342 10.33 9.56 19.15
N TYR A 343 10.86 9.62 17.93
CA TYR A 343 10.24 9.00 16.78
C TYR A 343 10.47 7.48 16.79
N ARG A 344 9.49 6.74 16.29
CA ARG A 344 9.56 5.29 16.18
C ARG A 344 10.28 4.89 14.90
N VAL A 345 11.35 4.13 15.06
CA VAL A 345 11.93 3.27 14.03
C VAL A 345 11.97 1.88 14.63
N ASP A 346 11.31 0.92 13.99
CA ASP A 346 11.24 -0.43 14.52
C ASP A 346 12.40 -1.29 14.01
N TRP A 347 12.66 -1.25 12.69
CA TRP A 347 13.74 -2.00 12.03
C TRP A 347 14.67 -1.06 11.24
N ILE A 348 15.91 -1.50 11.03
CA ILE A 348 16.87 -0.80 10.16
C ILE A 348 16.80 -1.39 8.75
N GLY A 349 16.47 -0.54 7.77
CA GLY A 349 16.55 -0.86 6.35
C GLY A 349 18.01 -0.82 5.89
N VAL A 350 18.44 -1.86 5.16
CA VAL A 350 19.85 -2.02 4.78
C VAL A 350 19.97 -2.38 3.30
N HIS A 351 20.76 -1.57 2.58
CA HIS A 351 21.32 -1.93 1.28
C HIS A 351 22.78 -2.32 1.43
N TRP A 352 23.24 -3.27 0.60
CA TRP A 352 24.65 -3.61 0.53
C TRP A 352 25.07 -4.07 -0.86
N TYR A 353 26.08 -3.41 -1.42
CA TYR A 353 26.68 -3.74 -2.71
C TYR A 353 28.20 -3.70 -2.66
N GLY A 354 28.82 -4.79 -2.22
CA GLY A 354 30.28 -4.94 -2.12
C GLY A 354 30.85 -5.96 -3.11
N GLY A 355 32.13 -6.33 -2.93
CA GLY A 355 32.71 -7.49 -3.62
C GLY A 355 32.26 -8.82 -2.97
N PRO A 356 32.50 -9.98 -3.59
CA PRO A 356 32.00 -11.28 -3.12
C PRO A 356 32.79 -11.85 -1.92
N ASN A 357 33.29 -10.99 -1.02
CA ASN A 357 33.90 -11.38 0.24
C ASN A 357 32.81 -11.51 1.32
N VAL A 358 32.43 -12.73 1.67
CA VAL A 358 31.36 -13.01 2.64
C VAL A 358 31.68 -12.49 4.04
N ASN A 359 32.95 -12.50 4.47
CA ASN A 359 33.33 -11.99 5.78
C ASN A 359 33.12 -10.47 5.86
N SER A 360 33.46 -9.74 4.80
CA SER A 360 33.19 -8.29 4.72
C SER A 360 31.69 -7.98 4.81
N PHE A 361 30.85 -8.79 4.14
CA PHE A 361 29.40 -8.67 4.26
C PHE A 361 28.93 -8.92 5.70
N LYS A 362 29.31 -10.05 6.30
CA LYS A 362 28.93 -10.44 7.67
C LYS A 362 29.33 -9.37 8.70
N THR A 363 30.58 -8.89 8.63
CA THR A 363 31.10 -7.84 9.51
C THR A 363 30.31 -6.53 9.36
N LYS A 364 29.97 -6.12 8.13
CA LYS A 364 29.17 -4.89 7.92
C LYS A 364 27.77 -5.05 8.50
N MET A 365 27.10 -6.20 8.30
CA MET A 365 25.75 -6.44 8.86
C MET A 365 25.75 -6.44 10.39
N GLN A 366 26.76 -7.07 11.01
CA GLN A 366 26.94 -7.03 12.47
C GLN A 366 27.16 -5.60 12.96
N ALA A 367 28.03 -4.83 12.30
CA ALA A 367 28.30 -3.45 12.68
C ALA A 367 27.05 -2.55 12.60
N VAL A 368 26.18 -2.73 11.59
CA VAL A 368 24.90 -2.02 11.50
C VAL A 368 23.99 -2.38 12.68
N TYR A 369 23.84 -3.67 12.97
CA TYR A 369 23.03 -4.13 14.10
C TYR A 369 23.55 -3.58 15.44
N GLU A 370 24.86 -3.64 15.67
CA GLU A 370 25.51 -3.15 16.90
C GLU A 370 25.41 -1.62 17.04
N LYS A 371 25.53 -0.88 15.94
CA LYS A 371 25.45 0.60 15.93
C LYS A 371 24.06 1.09 16.37
N TYR A 372 23.00 0.49 15.85
CA TYR A 372 21.63 0.99 16.06
C TYR A 372 20.81 0.19 17.07
N GLY A 373 21.27 -1.00 17.47
CA GLY A 373 20.60 -1.83 18.48
C GLY A 373 19.19 -2.29 18.08
N LYS A 374 18.89 -2.34 16.78
CA LYS A 374 17.57 -2.66 16.22
C LYS A 374 17.69 -3.78 15.18
N PRO A 375 16.71 -4.70 15.07
CA PRO A 375 16.70 -5.72 14.03
C PRO A 375 16.81 -5.12 12.63
N ILE A 376 17.47 -5.82 11.72
CA ILE A 376 17.71 -5.34 10.36
C ILE A 376 16.81 -6.05 9.34
N LEU A 377 16.39 -5.32 8.33
CA LEU A 377 15.74 -5.83 7.13
C LEU A 377 16.62 -5.45 5.93
N ILE A 378 17.26 -6.45 5.33
CA ILE A 378 18.17 -6.24 4.19
C ILE A 378 17.32 -6.21 2.92
N THR A 379 16.85 -5.04 2.51
CA THR A 379 15.97 -4.89 1.36
C THR A 379 16.72 -5.07 0.04
N GLU A 380 18.03 -4.81 0.02
CA GLU A 380 18.87 -5.05 -1.16
C GLU A 380 20.25 -5.56 -0.75
N PHE A 381 20.65 -6.71 -1.30
CA PHE A 381 22.06 -7.09 -1.28
C PHE A 381 22.44 -7.93 -2.49
N ALA A 382 23.63 -7.68 -3.01
CA ALA A 382 24.29 -8.48 -4.03
C ALA A 382 25.74 -8.03 -4.19
N PRO A 383 26.69 -8.93 -4.49
CA PRO A 383 27.99 -8.50 -4.98
C PRO A 383 27.85 -7.66 -6.26
N ALA A 384 28.63 -6.59 -6.37
CA ALA A 384 28.67 -5.72 -7.54
C ALA A 384 30.12 -5.31 -7.86
N ASP A 385 30.42 -5.17 -9.15
CA ASP A 385 31.65 -4.56 -9.64
C ASP A 385 31.33 -3.18 -10.23
N TRP A 386 31.30 -2.15 -9.38
CA TRP A 386 31.03 -0.77 -9.80
C TRP A 386 32.08 -0.18 -10.75
N SER A 387 33.19 -0.89 -11.00
CA SER A 387 34.20 -0.51 -12.01
C SER A 387 33.97 -1.15 -13.38
N ALA A 388 33.05 -2.11 -13.48
CA ALA A 388 32.73 -2.77 -14.74
C ALA A 388 31.97 -1.83 -15.68
N THR A 389 32.42 -1.77 -16.92
CA THR A 389 31.82 -0.96 -18.00
C THR A 389 31.23 -1.82 -19.11
N THR A 390 31.54 -3.12 -19.12
CA THR A 390 31.00 -4.14 -20.03
C THR A 390 30.76 -5.43 -19.24
N VAL A 391 29.86 -6.30 -19.70
CA VAL A 391 29.64 -7.61 -19.05
C VAL A 391 30.95 -8.42 -18.96
N GLN A 392 31.79 -8.33 -20.00
CA GLN A 392 33.03 -9.08 -20.12
C GLN A 392 34.12 -8.61 -19.15
N ASN A 393 34.06 -7.38 -18.64
CA ASN A 393 35.06 -6.84 -17.72
C ASN A 393 34.62 -6.84 -16.25
N ASN A 394 33.44 -7.38 -15.93
CA ASN A 394 33.07 -7.67 -14.55
C ASN A 394 34.09 -8.66 -13.95
N ARG A 395 34.75 -8.26 -12.87
CA ARG A 395 35.82 -9.05 -12.23
C ARG A 395 35.29 -10.18 -11.34
N HIS A 396 33.99 -10.18 -11.04
CA HIS A 396 33.36 -11.19 -10.21
C HIS A 396 32.74 -12.26 -11.12
N SER A 397 33.20 -13.50 -11.02
CA SER A 397 32.58 -14.60 -11.75
C SER A 397 31.22 -14.99 -11.14
N ALA A 398 30.30 -15.51 -11.96
CA ALA A 398 29.02 -16.04 -11.49
C ALA A 398 29.19 -17.16 -10.44
N GLU A 399 30.24 -17.99 -10.56
CA GLU A 399 30.56 -19.03 -9.58
C GLU A 399 31.00 -18.43 -8.24
N THR A 400 31.84 -17.39 -8.25
CA THR A 400 32.28 -16.69 -7.04
C THR A 400 31.09 -16.06 -6.31
N VAL A 401 30.17 -15.44 -7.05
CA VAL A 401 28.95 -14.84 -6.46
C VAL A 401 27.99 -15.92 -5.93
N LEU A 402 27.86 -17.05 -6.63
CA LEU A 402 27.09 -18.19 -6.14
C LEU A 402 27.65 -18.75 -4.82
N ASN A 403 28.98 -18.87 -4.71
CA ASN A 403 29.62 -19.33 -3.48
C ASN A 403 29.42 -18.32 -2.33
N PHE A 404 29.51 -17.02 -2.61
CA PHE A 404 29.12 -15.98 -1.66
C PHE A 404 27.68 -16.18 -1.16
N ALA A 405 26.72 -16.38 -2.06
CA ALA A 405 25.32 -16.59 -1.69
C ALA A 405 25.13 -17.84 -0.80
N LYS A 406 25.82 -18.93 -1.14
CA LYS A 406 25.81 -20.20 -0.39
C LYS A 406 26.36 -20.08 1.03
N GLU A 407 27.19 -19.09 1.31
CA GLU A 407 27.73 -18.83 2.64
C GLU A 407 27.00 -17.72 3.39
N ALA A 408 26.51 -16.70 2.67
CA ALA A 408 25.83 -15.54 3.23
C ALA A 408 24.41 -15.89 3.68
N ILE A 409 23.63 -16.56 2.82
CA ILE A 409 22.20 -16.80 3.08
C ILE A 409 21.98 -17.72 4.29
N PRO A 410 22.63 -18.90 4.42
CA PRO A 410 22.47 -19.72 5.62
C PRO A 410 22.83 -18.97 6.90
N TRP A 411 23.87 -18.13 6.85
CA TRP A 411 24.24 -17.31 8.00
C TRP A 411 23.17 -16.27 8.35
N LEU A 412 22.56 -15.59 7.35
CA LEU A 412 21.43 -14.68 7.58
C LEU A 412 20.22 -15.38 8.21
N GLU A 413 19.97 -16.63 7.81
CA GLU A 413 18.92 -17.48 8.39
C GLU A 413 19.18 -17.79 9.87
N GLU A 414 20.43 -17.98 10.27
CA GLU A 414 20.82 -18.22 11.66
C GLU A 414 20.74 -16.98 12.57
N GLN A 415 20.80 -15.77 12.02
CA GLN A 415 20.86 -14.54 12.84
C GLN A 415 19.47 -14.12 13.36
N PRO A 416 19.23 -14.08 14.68
CA PRO A 416 17.91 -13.70 15.22
C PRO A 416 17.58 -12.20 15.02
N TRP A 417 18.58 -11.37 14.76
CA TRP A 417 18.45 -9.94 14.52
C TRP A 417 18.30 -9.57 13.04
N VAL A 418 18.38 -10.54 12.13
CA VAL A 418 18.04 -10.37 10.71
C VAL A 418 16.59 -10.78 10.53
N MET A 419 15.70 -9.83 10.25
CA MET A 419 14.27 -10.09 10.10
C MET A 419 13.91 -10.58 8.70
N GLY A 420 14.69 -10.20 7.69
CA GLY A 420 14.54 -10.66 6.32
C GLY A 420 15.66 -10.13 5.42
N TYR A 421 15.75 -10.71 4.23
CA TYR A 421 16.69 -10.30 3.19
C TYR A 421 16.06 -10.47 1.81
N ALA A 422 16.35 -9.57 0.86
CA ALA A 422 15.97 -9.72 -0.53
C ALA A 422 17.21 -9.53 -1.42
N TRP A 423 17.53 -10.56 -2.21
CA TRP A 423 18.64 -10.49 -3.15
C TRP A 423 18.27 -9.50 -4.27
N PHE A 424 19.15 -8.53 -4.53
CA PHE A 424 18.93 -7.61 -5.65
C PHE A 424 19.39 -8.26 -6.95
N SER A 425 18.44 -8.68 -7.79
CA SER A 425 18.77 -9.21 -9.10
C SER A 425 19.05 -8.06 -10.07
N PHE A 426 20.30 -7.88 -10.44
CA PHE A 426 20.63 -7.13 -11.64
C PHE A 426 20.09 -7.86 -12.88
N GLU A 427 19.83 -7.13 -13.96
CA GLU A 427 19.66 -7.75 -15.27
C GLU A 427 21.01 -8.33 -15.71
N ILE A 428 20.98 -9.50 -16.37
CA ILE A 428 22.20 -10.23 -16.74
C ILE A 428 23.10 -9.47 -17.73
N ASP A 429 22.56 -8.47 -18.41
CA ASP A 429 23.29 -7.59 -19.34
C ASP A 429 23.86 -6.33 -18.67
N ARG A 430 23.69 -6.16 -17.35
CA ARG A 430 24.26 -5.02 -16.60
C ARG A 430 25.70 -5.30 -16.19
N PRO A 431 26.68 -4.53 -16.70
CA PRO A 431 28.10 -4.76 -16.40
C PRO A 431 28.40 -4.91 -14.92
N GLU A 432 27.85 -4.02 -14.10
CA GLU A 432 28.12 -3.92 -12.67
C GLU A 432 27.65 -5.13 -11.86
N GLY A 433 26.63 -5.85 -12.34
CA GLY A 433 25.96 -6.87 -11.54
C GLY A 433 25.57 -8.14 -12.29
N THR A 434 26.05 -8.32 -13.52
CA THR A 434 25.79 -9.50 -14.37
C THR A 434 25.99 -10.83 -13.62
N SER A 435 27.03 -10.94 -12.79
CA SER A 435 27.33 -12.14 -11.99
C SER A 435 26.39 -12.37 -10.82
N SER A 436 25.58 -11.37 -10.46
CA SER A 436 24.54 -11.41 -9.42
C SER A 436 23.12 -11.52 -9.99
N ALA A 437 22.96 -11.69 -11.31
CA ALA A 437 21.65 -11.88 -11.93
C ALA A 437 21.03 -13.22 -11.54
N LEU A 438 19.76 -13.18 -11.12
CA LEU A 438 18.98 -14.39 -10.83
C LEU A 438 18.32 -14.99 -12.07
N PHE A 439 18.19 -14.20 -13.14
CA PHE A 439 17.51 -14.59 -14.38
C PHE A 439 18.39 -14.35 -15.60
N ASN A 440 18.29 -15.26 -16.57
CA ASN A 440 18.77 -15.07 -17.93
C ASN A 440 17.81 -14.13 -18.69
N LEU A 441 18.24 -13.65 -19.86
CA LEU A 441 17.42 -12.78 -20.73
C LEU A 441 16.10 -13.43 -21.18
N ASP A 442 16.05 -14.76 -21.25
CA ASP A 442 14.84 -15.52 -21.61
C ASP A 442 13.88 -15.75 -20.44
N GLY A 443 14.20 -15.23 -19.24
CA GLY A 443 13.40 -15.39 -18.03
C GLY A 443 13.64 -16.70 -17.28
N THR A 444 14.54 -17.57 -17.76
CA THR A 444 14.94 -18.77 -16.99
C THR A 444 15.89 -18.42 -15.85
N LEU A 445 15.89 -19.20 -14.78
CA LEU A 445 16.77 -18.98 -13.63
C LEU A 445 18.24 -19.30 -13.99
N THR A 446 19.15 -18.42 -13.58
CA THR A 446 20.60 -18.72 -13.53
C THR A 446 20.89 -19.77 -12.45
N PRO A 447 22.10 -20.37 -12.38
CA PRO A 447 22.46 -21.23 -11.25
C PRO A 447 22.31 -20.55 -9.88
N LEU A 448 22.55 -19.23 -9.81
CA LEU A 448 22.29 -18.42 -8.62
C LEU A 448 20.80 -18.26 -8.36
N GLY A 449 19.99 -17.98 -9.38
CA GLY A 449 18.53 -17.95 -9.28
C GLY A 449 17.94 -19.26 -8.78
N GLN A 450 18.42 -20.39 -9.31
CA GLN A 450 18.01 -21.73 -8.88
C GLN A 450 18.35 -21.97 -7.41
N TYR A 451 19.56 -21.60 -6.98
CA TYR A 451 19.94 -21.67 -5.58
C TYR A 451 19.03 -20.81 -4.71
N TYR A 452 18.83 -19.54 -5.04
CA TYR A 452 17.98 -18.62 -4.27
C TYR A 452 16.53 -19.11 -4.17
N ALA A 453 15.96 -19.61 -5.27
CA ALA A 453 14.63 -20.20 -5.31
C ALA A 453 14.52 -21.45 -4.41
N SER A 454 15.59 -22.25 -4.32
CA SER A 454 15.63 -23.48 -3.54
C SER A 454 15.72 -23.28 -2.02
N VAL A 455 16.15 -22.10 -1.55
CA VAL A 455 16.25 -21.82 -0.11
C VAL A 455 14.85 -21.84 0.49
N ARG A 456 14.64 -22.79 1.41
CA ARG A 456 13.44 -22.93 2.25
C ARG A 456 13.94 -22.96 3.68
N THR A 457 13.38 -22.10 4.52
CA THR A 457 13.65 -22.07 5.96
C THR A 457 12.38 -22.06 6.74
#